data_AF-A0AAD3NAJ4-F1
#
_entry.id   AF-A0AAD3NAJ4-F1
#
_cell.length_a   1.000
_cell.length_b   1.000
_cell.length_c   1.000
_cell.angle_alpha   90.00
_cell.angle_beta   90.00
_cell.angle_gamma   90.00
#
_symmetry.space_group_name_H-M   'P 1'
#
loop_
_entity.id
_entity.type
_entity.pdbx_description
1 polymer ?
#
loop_
_entity_poly.entity_id
_entity_poly.type
_entity_poly.pdbx_seq_one_letter_code
_entity_poly.pdbx_strand_id
1 'polypeptide(L)'
;MPPLSKKDFKKLPQWDFEDVYNQDAPPRQTTCAQSLRNSQDESFRKAFLPNIRLFLHKDNINMSEWNRLSHFNNPFGFMEYKYDGRMNGAAITGYEEDVGSRTSVYVHTAHSITTSLYVFRKYGYISAPHDESIKYVLIPEGMRDFNWLEGLIKGERVAGGPYINRRPRTYYSGQYNESRFYVLHQDFLRYVRNRFIKSPNLNATSWAIVRPTNGAFALFLALHTCDTVS
;
A
#
# COMPACT_ATOMS: atom_id res chain seq x y z
N MET A 1 -0.49 23.53 -13.94
CA MET A 1 0.63 23.44 -12.97
C MET A 1 1.84 22.87 -13.69
N PRO A 2 3.05 23.47 -13.56
CA PRO A 2 4.24 22.90 -14.16
C PRO A 2 4.55 21.51 -13.56
N PRO A 3 5.10 20.56 -14.34
CA PRO A 3 5.50 19.25 -13.82
C PRO A 3 6.53 19.41 -12.69
N LEU A 4 6.28 18.78 -11.54
CA LEU A 4 7.20 18.76 -10.40
C LEU A 4 8.20 17.61 -10.54
N SER A 5 9.48 17.86 -10.22
CA SER A 5 10.52 16.85 -10.16
C SER A 5 11.05 16.64 -8.74
N LYS A 6 11.30 15.40 -8.31
CA LYS A 6 12.01 15.12 -7.06
C LYS A 6 13.39 15.79 -7.03
N LYS A 7 14.02 15.95 -8.20
CA LYS A 7 15.35 16.55 -8.34
C LYS A 7 15.35 18.04 -8.01
N ASP A 8 14.20 18.69 -8.06
CA ASP A 8 14.05 20.10 -7.72
C ASP A 8 14.13 20.34 -6.20
N PHE A 9 14.11 19.28 -5.38
CA PHE A 9 14.04 19.38 -3.93
C PHE A 9 15.21 18.66 -3.23
N LYS A 10 15.86 19.38 -2.31
CA LYS A 10 16.96 18.84 -1.47
C LYS A 10 16.48 18.06 -0.25
N LYS A 11 15.21 18.19 0.11
CA LYS A 11 14.51 17.55 1.23
C LYS A 11 13.03 17.38 0.89
N LEU A 12 12.26 16.68 1.73
CA LEU A 12 10.82 16.52 1.54
C LEU A 12 10.15 17.91 1.39
N PRO A 13 9.45 18.17 0.26
CA PRO A 13 8.65 19.39 0.11
C PRO A 13 7.62 19.51 1.22
N GLN A 14 7.30 20.74 1.63
CA GLN A 14 6.24 21.01 2.61
C GLN A 14 5.21 21.88 1.93
N TRP A 15 4.00 21.35 1.77
CA TRP A 15 2.86 22.05 1.19
C TRP A 15 1.96 22.57 2.31
N ASP A 16 1.19 23.62 2.05
CA ASP A 16 0.15 24.12 2.96
C ASP A 16 -0.97 23.08 3.19
N PHE A 17 -1.15 22.15 2.25
CA PHE A 17 -2.05 20.98 2.36
C PHE A 17 -1.32 19.67 2.73
N GLU A 18 -0.11 19.71 3.29
CA GLU A 18 0.67 18.49 3.62
C GLU A 18 -0.07 17.56 4.59
N ASP A 19 -0.90 18.09 5.48
CA ASP A 19 -1.64 17.31 6.48
C ASP A 19 -3.14 17.18 6.17
N VAL A 20 -3.51 17.41 4.89
CA VAL A 20 -4.86 17.18 4.38
C VAL A 20 -4.94 15.79 3.75
N TYR A 21 -5.89 14.99 4.23
CA TYR A 21 -6.15 13.63 3.78
C TYR A 21 -7.63 13.39 3.54
N ASN A 22 -7.96 12.53 2.57
CA ASN A 22 -9.30 12.01 2.40
C ASN A 22 -9.73 11.19 3.62
N GLN A 23 -10.93 11.46 4.09
CA GLN A 23 -11.55 10.79 5.22
C GLN A 23 -12.91 10.24 4.82
N ASP A 24 -13.26 9.09 5.36
CA ASP A 24 -14.57 8.47 5.21
C ASP A 24 -15.51 8.88 6.35
N ALA A 25 -16.75 8.38 6.30
CA ALA A 25 -17.69 8.55 7.38
C ALA A 25 -17.08 8.04 8.70
N PRO A 26 -17.38 8.68 9.85
CA PRO A 26 -16.88 8.25 11.14
C PRO A 26 -17.13 6.75 11.34
N PRO A 27 -16.10 5.98 11.71
CA PRO A 27 -16.27 4.56 11.86
C PRO A 27 -17.21 4.28 13.03
N ARG A 28 -17.93 3.14 12.96
CA ARG A 28 -18.82 2.72 14.06
C ARG A 28 -18.03 2.65 15.37
N GLN A 29 -18.67 3.07 16.47
CA GLN A 29 -18.12 2.91 17.80
C GLN A 29 -17.85 1.42 18.05
N THR A 30 -16.63 1.13 18.45
CA THR A 30 -16.23 -0.23 18.84
C THR A 30 -16.78 -0.53 20.23
N THR A 31 -17.26 -1.75 20.42
CA THR A 31 -17.63 -2.28 21.73
C THR A 31 -16.48 -3.04 22.39
N CYS A 32 -15.32 -3.16 21.72
CA CYS A 32 -14.17 -3.88 22.23
C CYS A 32 -13.41 -3.00 23.24
N ALA A 33 -13.37 -3.44 24.50
CA ALA A 33 -12.68 -2.73 25.57
C ALA A 33 -11.17 -2.57 25.31
N GLN A 34 -10.56 -3.54 24.63
CA GLN A 34 -9.14 -3.55 24.27
C GLN A 34 -8.84 -2.85 22.94
N SER A 35 -9.83 -2.18 22.33
CA SER A 35 -9.61 -1.53 21.06
C SER A 35 -8.52 -0.47 21.15
N LEU A 36 -7.63 -0.43 20.16
CA LEU A 36 -6.61 0.62 20.04
C LEU A 36 -7.23 2.01 19.90
N ARG A 37 -8.50 2.10 19.48
CA ARG A 37 -9.27 3.35 19.44
C ARG A 37 -9.54 3.93 20.83
N ASN A 38 -9.49 3.10 21.87
CA ASN A 38 -9.64 3.49 23.27
C ASN A 38 -8.29 3.75 23.95
N SER A 39 -7.19 3.80 23.19
CA SER A 39 -5.85 4.07 23.72
C SER A 39 -5.81 5.36 24.52
N GLN A 40 -5.15 5.32 25.67
CA GLN A 40 -4.94 6.49 26.54
C GLN A 40 -3.63 7.23 26.20
N ASP A 41 -2.80 6.70 25.30
CA ASP A 41 -1.56 7.35 24.90
C ASP A 41 -1.84 8.62 24.09
N GLU A 42 -1.43 9.76 24.63
CA GLU A 42 -1.73 11.07 24.04
C GLU A 42 -1.06 11.26 22.68
N SER A 43 0.16 10.72 22.51
CA SER A 43 0.92 10.83 21.27
C SER A 43 0.24 10.06 20.15
N PHE A 44 -0.25 8.86 20.44
CA PHE A 44 -1.00 8.02 19.54
C PHE A 44 -2.35 8.63 19.19
N ARG A 45 -3.11 9.13 20.18
CA ARG A 45 -4.40 9.80 19.94
C ARG A 45 -4.28 11.01 19.03
N LYS A 46 -3.20 11.79 19.15
CA LYS A 46 -2.92 12.93 18.25
C LYS A 46 -2.53 12.48 16.85
N ALA A 47 -1.80 11.37 16.75
CA ALA A 47 -1.34 10.83 15.47
C ALA A 47 -2.45 10.10 14.70
N PHE A 48 -3.32 9.36 15.40
CA PHE A 48 -4.27 8.42 14.84
C PHE A 48 -5.52 9.11 14.26
N LEU A 49 -5.80 8.86 12.99
CA LEU A 49 -7.00 9.35 12.29
C LEU A 49 -7.98 8.18 12.07
N PRO A 50 -9.03 8.02 12.90
CA PRO A 50 -9.89 6.84 12.87
C PRO A 50 -10.70 6.70 11.57
N ASN A 51 -10.92 7.80 10.87
CA ASN A 51 -11.71 7.89 9.64
C ASN A 51 -10.85 8.15 8.40
N ILE A 52 -9.53 7.95 8.46
CA ILE A 52 -8.67 8.04 7.27
C ILE A 52 -9.15 7.09 6.18
N ARG A 53 -9.27 7.57 4.94
CA ARG A 53 -9.64 6.72 3.82
C ARG A 53 -8.52 5.74 3.50
N LEU A 54 -8.82 4.45 3.63
CA LEU A 54 -7.84 3.37 3.45
C LEU A 54 -7.65 2.97 1.99
N PHE A 55 -8.75 2.92 1.23
CA PHE A 55 -8.77 2.33 -0.10
C PHE A 55 -9.12 3.34 -1.19
N LEU A 56 -8.52 3.12 -2.35
CA LEU A 56 -8.78 3.88 -3.56
C LEU A 56 -9.99 3.27 -4.29
N HIS A 57 -10.90 4.14 -4.69
CA HIS A 57 -12.09 3.78 -5.47
C HIS A 57 -12.08 4.54 -6.80
N LYS A 58 -12.53 3.89 -7.87
CA LYS A 58 -12.51 4.45 -9.23
C LYS A 58 -13.26 5.78 -9.32
N ASP A 59 -14.35 5.91 -8.55
CA ASP A 59 -15.24 7.08 -8.58
C ASP A 59 -14.69 8.25 -7.75
N ASN A 60 -13.53 8.09 -7.10
CA ASN A 60 -12.96 9.04 -6.17
C ASN A 60 -11.69 9.75 -6.67
N ILE A 61 -11.18 9.42 -7.86
CA ILE A 61 -10.12 10.21 -8.51
C ILE A 61 -10.76 11.20 -9.48
N ASN A 62 -10.84 12.46 -9.07
CA ASN A 62 -11.20 13.58 -9.96
C ASN A 62 -9.97 14.44 -10.28
N MET A 63 -10.13 15.44 -11.14
CA MET A 63 -9.02 16.32 -11.54
C MET A 63 -8.42 17.11 -10.37
N SER A 64 -9.23 17.51 -9.39
CA SER A 64 -8.75 18.21 -8.20
C SER A 64 -7.84 17.30 -7.36
N GLU A 65 -8.28 16.07 -7.15
CA GLU A 65 -7.53 15.06 -6.41
C GLU A 65 -6.26 14.64 -7.14
N TRP A 66 -6.33 14.50 -8.46
CA TRP A 66 -5.17 14.24 -9.30
C TRP A 66 -4.13 15.37 -9.18
N ASN A 67 -4.57 16.63 -9.29
CA ASN A 67 -3.70 17.79 -9.15
C ASN A 67 -3.05 17.83 -7.77
N ARG A 68 -3.81 17.58 -6.71
CA ARG A 68 -3.26 17.50 -5.34
C ARG A 68 -2.23 16.39 -5.22
N LEU A 69 -2.59 15.16 -5.60
CA LEU A 69 -1.70 13.99 -5.47
C LEU A 69 -0.46 14.09 -6.36
N SER A 70 -0.50 14.84 -7.47
CA SER A 70 0.68 15.07 -8.32
C SER A 70 1.82 15.86 -7.64
N HIS A 71 1.58 16.45 -6.46
CA HIS A 71 2.60 17.09 -5.62
C HIS A 71 3.42 16.13 -4.77
N PHE A 72 3.06 14.86 -4.70
CA PHE A 72 3.73 13.88 -3.83
C PHE A 72 4.40 12.78 -4.65
N ASN A 73 5.64 12.44 -4.28
CA ASN A 73 6.37 11.33 -4.88
C ASN A 73 5.72 9.99 -4.57
N ASN A 74 5.94 9.01 -5.43
CA ASN A 74 5.56 7.63 -5.18
C ASN A 74 6.11 7.09 -3.83
N PRO A 75 5.34 6.27 -3.08
CA PRO A 75 3.97 5.80 -3.35
C PRO A 75 2.88 6.80 -2.88
N PHE A 76 3.28 7.99 -2.45
CA PHE A 76 2.43 8.97 -1.76
C PHE A 76 1.58 9.83 -2.69
N GLY A 77 1.79 9.73 -4.00
CA GLY A 77 1.07 10.49 -5.02
C GLY A 77 1.64 10.23 -6.40
N PHE A 78 1.44 11.20 -7.31
CA PHE A 78 1.71 11.07 -8.75
C PHE A 78 2.89 11.90 -9.27
N MET A 79 3.71 12.48 -8.39
CA MET A 79 4.92 13.23 -8.80
C MET A 79 5.89 12.31 -9.54
N GLU A 80 6.37 12.78 -10.69
CA GLU A 80 7.32 12.08 -11.56
C GLU A 80 7.00 10.59 -11.76
N TYR A 81 5.85 10.26 -12.34
CA TYR A 81 5.55 8.88 -12.70
C TYR A 81 6.58 8.28 -13.69
N LYS A 82 7.73 7.83 -13.16
CA LYS A 82 8.76 6.95 -13.72
C LYS A 82 9.44 6.14 -12.61
N TYR A 83 9.84 4.93 -13.01
CA TYR A 83 9.99 3.66 -12.30
C TYR A 83 11.18 3.51 -11.32
N ASP A 84 10.94 2.96 -10.12
CA ASP A 84 11.85 2.09 -9.32
C ASP A 84 11.08 1.48 -8.12
N GLY A 85 11.32 0.22 -7.77
CA GLY A 85 10.89 -0.36 -6.48
C GLY A 85 11.41 -1.78 -6.24
N ARG A 86 11.67 -2.07 -4.95
CA ARG A 86 12.11 -3.35 -4.33
C ARG A 86 11.03 -3.83 -3.34
N MET A 87 11.30 -4.79 -2.45
CA MET A 87 11.03 -6.24 -2.54
C MET A 87 10.04 -6.60 -1.41
N ASN A 88 9.41 -7.78 -1.46
CA ASN A 88 8.86 -8.53 -0.31
C ASN A 88 8.48 -9.93 -0.78
N GLY A 89 8.39 -10.92 0.12
CA GLY A 89 7.77 -12.25 -0.09
C GLY A 89 7.38 -12.93 1.22
N ALA A 90 6.28 -13.68 1.20
CA ALA A 90 5.68 -14.32 2.38
C ALA A 90 5.55 -15.85 2.14
N ALA A 91 6.61 -16.59 2.42
CA ALA A 91 6.60 -18.06 2.30
C ALA A 91 5.85 -18.69 3.48
N ILE A 92 4.99 -19.66 3.17
CA ILE A 92 4.16 -20.39 4.14
C ILE A 92 4.47 -21.89 4.10
N THR A 93 4.59 -22.47 2.90
CA THR A 93 4.83 -23.90 2.71
C THR A 93 6.14 -24.35 3.35
N GLY A 94 6.05 -25.24 4.34
CA GLY A 94 7.19 -25.75 5.12
C GLY A 94 7.56 -24.92 6.35
N TYR A 95 6.80 -23.86 6.65
CA TYR A 95 6.99 -22.95 7.80
C TYR A 95 5.69 -22.75 8.60
N GLU A 96 4.68 -23.60 8.41
CA GLU A 96 3.34 -23.43 8.96
C GLU A 96 3.30 -23.41 10.49
N GLU A 97 4.23 -24.11 11.16
CA GLU A 97 4.36 -24.10 12.62
C GLU A 97 4.82 -22.72 13.14
N ASP A 98 5.63 -22.00 12.36
CA ASP A 98 6.21 -20.71 12.76
C ASP A 98 5.33 -19.51 12.39
N VAL A 99 4.71 -19.54 11.21
CA VAL A 99 3.98 -18.38 10.65
C VAL A 99 2.47 -18.57 10.56
N GLY A 100 1.99 -19.76 10.95
CA GLY A 100 0.59 -20.16 10.81
C GLY A 100 0.22 -20.60 9.39
N SER A 101 -0.94 -21.23 9.27
CA SER A 101 -1.39 -21.87 8.02
C SER A 101 -2.43 -21.08 7.23
N ARG A 102 -2.92 -19.94 7.76
CA ARG A 102 -4.05 -19.20 7.19
C ARG A 102 -3.70 -17.75 6.87
N THR A 103 -3.87 -17.34 5.62
CA THR A 103 -3.76 -15.93 5.20
C THR A 103 -5.12 -15.33 4.86
N SER A 104 -5.58 -14.38 5.67
CA SER A 104 -6.84 -13.65 5.40
C SER A 104 -6.66 -12.41 4.52
N VAL A 105 -5.49 -11.76 4.61
CA VAL A 105 -5.14 -10.55 3.87
C VAL A 105 -3.70 -10.67 3.36
N TYR A 106 -3.50 -10.46 2.06
CA TYR A 106 -2.17 -10.42 1.45
C TYR A 106 -1.91 -9.04 0.84
N VAL A 107 -1.02 -8.27 1.47
CA VAL A 107 -0.61 -6.94 1.03
C VAL A 107 0.61 -7.04 0.14
N HIS A 108 0.54 -6.50 -1.08
CA HIS A 108 1.62 -6.65 -2.05
C HIS A 108 1.70 -5.47 -3.03
N THR A 109 2.73 -5.52 -3.88
CA THR A 109 2.97 -4.65 -5.03
C THR A 109 3.10 -5.55 -6.26
N ALA A 110 3.06 -5.02 -7.47
CA ALA A 110 3.36 -5.79 -8.68
C ALA A 110 4.80 -6.35 -8.62
N HIS A 111 5.72 -5.62 -7.99
CA HIS A 111 7.10 -6.07 -7.83
C HIS A 111 7.24 -7.20 -6.81
N SER A 112 6.68 -7.06 -5.62
CA SER A 112 6.81 -8.10 -4.58
C SER A 112 6.13 -9.40 -4.99
N ILE A 113 4.93 -9.37 -5.58
CA ILE A 113 4.23 -10.61 -5.98
C ILE A 113 4.95 -11.35 -7.13
N THR A 114 5.62 -10.61 -8.02
CA THR A 114 6.37 -11.21 -9.13
C THR A 114 7.75 -11.70 -8.71
N THR A 115 8.50 -10.88 -7.96
CA THR A 115 9.86 -11.23 -7.57
C THR A 115 9.89 -12.27 -6.45
N SER A 116 8.88 -12.33 -5.57
CA SER A 116 8.75 -13.41 -4.58
C SER A 116 8.78 -14.78 -5.22
N LEU A 117 7.99 -14.92 -6.29
CA LEU A 117 7.88 -16.17 -7.04
C LEU A 117 9.21 -16.59 -7.65
N TYR A 118 10.09 -15.64 -7.95
CA TYR A 118 11.41 -15.94 -8.49
C TYR A 118 12.44 -16.22 -7.39
N VAL A 119 12.56 -15.32 -6.41
CA VAL A 119 13.61 -15.35 -5.37
C VAL A 119 13.35 -16.43 -4.34
N PHE A 120 12.09 -16.60 -3.92
CA PHE A 120 11.72 -17.54 -2.87
C PHE A 120 11.26 -18.91 -3.38
N ARG A 121 11.33 -19.14 -4.70
CA ARG A 121 10.98 -20.45 -5.28
C ARG A 121 11.79 -21.59 -4.67
N LYS A 122 13.09 -21.37 -4.46
CA LYS A 122 13.98 -22.35 -3.82
C LYS A 122 13.65 -22.62 -2.35
N TYR A 123 12.84 -21.76 -1.72
CA TYR A 123 12.38 -21.88 -0.34
C TYR A 123 10.89 -22.26 -0.27
N GLY A 124 10.34 -22.87 -1.32
CA GLY A 124 8.95 -23.36 -1.32
C GLY A 124 7.87 -22.33 -1.65
N TYR A 125 8.23 -21.08 -2.00
CA TYR A 125 7.24 -20.09 -2.48
C TYR A 125 6.85 -20.38 -3.93
N ILE A 126 5.76 -21.12 -4.12
CA ILE A 126 5.27 -21.54 -5.45
C ILE A 126 4.21 -20.58 -6.00
N SER A 127 3.49 -19.87 -5.13
CA SER A 127 2.48 -18.88 -5.52
C SER A 127 2.19 -17.92 -4.35
N ALA A 128 1.45 -16.84 -4.61
CA ALA A 128 0.92 -16.02 -3.53
C ALA A 128 -0.03 -16.83 -2.63
N PRO A 129 -0.19 -16.45 -1.35
CA PRO A 129 -1.20 -17.03 -0.49
C PRO A 129 -2.58 -16.98 -1.16
N HIS A 130 -3.35 -18.04 -0.99
CA HIS A 130 -4.57 -18.28 -1.76
C HIS A 130 -5.62 -19.06 -0.97
N ASP A 131 -5.64 -18.86 0.34
CA ASP A 131 -6.70 -19.33 1.22
C ASP A 131 -8.09 -18.90 0.71
N GLU A 132 -9.10 -19.70 1.04
CA GLU A 132 -10.48 -19.34 0.76
C GLU A 132 -10.81 -17.99 1.39
N SER A 133 -11.56 -17.15 0.65
CA SER A 133 -11.97 -15.80 1.08
C SER A 133 -10.83 -14.78 1.29
N ILE A 134 -9.57 -15.09 0.92
CA ILE A 134 -8.44 -14.15 1.00
C ILE A 134 -8.77 -12.82 0.33
N LYS A 135 -8.30 -11.72 0.94
CA LYS A 135 -8.35 -10.37 0.40
C LYS A 135 -6.96 -9.95 -0.08
N TYR A 136 -6.87 -9.50 -1.32
CA TYR A 136 -5.64 -8.97 -1.88
C TYR A 136 -5.64 -7.46 -1.79
N VAL A 137 -4.54 -6.87 -1.31
CA VAL A 137 -4.39 -5.43 -1.15
C VAL A 137 -3.14 -4.96 -1.90
N LEU A 138 -3.34 -4.21 -2.98
CA LEU A 138 -2.27 -3.65 -3.79
C LEU A 138 -1.83 -2.28 -3.24
N ILE A 139 -0.53 -2.09 -3.05
CA ILE A 139 0.08 -0.78 -2.80
C ILE A 139 0.50 -0.18 -4.14
N PRO A 140 -0.09 0.96 -4.58
CA PRO A 140 0.26 1.59 -5.85
C PRO A 140 1.55 2.41 -5.71
N GLU A 141 2.70 1.76 -5.91
CA GLU A 141 4.02 2.40 -5.72
C GLU A 141 4.59 3.07 -6.97
N GLY A 142 3.92 2.93 -8.10
CA GLY A 142 4.26 3.62 -9.32
C GLY A 142 3.60 2.99 -10.53
N MET A 143 3.92 3.50 -11.72
CA MET A 143 3.21 3.12 -12.95
C MET A 143 3.20 1.61 -13.23
N ARG A 144 4.21 0.87 -12.77
CA ARG A 144 4.23 -0.61 -12.89
C ARG A 144 3.04 -1.28 -12.22
N ASP A 145 2.59 -0.73 -11.09
CA ASP A 145 1.49 -1.29 -10.29
C ASP A 145 0.15 -0.96 -10.96
N PHE A 146 0.04 0.19 -11.64
CA PHE A 146 -1.12 0.54 -12.45
C PHE A 146 -1.21 -0.30 -13.73
N ASN A 147 -0.09 -0.48 -14.44
CA ASN A 147 -0.05 -1.37 -15.61
C ASN A 147 -0.37 -2.82 -15.22
N TRP A 148 0.09 -3.26 -14.03
CA TRP A 148 -0.28 -4.55 -13.46
C TRP A 148 -1.76 -4.64 -13.13
N LEU A 149 -2.30 -3.62 -12.45
CA LEU A 149 -3.71 -3.53 -12.08
C LEU A 149 -4.63 -3.54 -13.30
N GLU A 150 -4.27 -2.79 -14.35
CA GLU A 150 -5.01 -2.76 -15.61
C GLU A 150 -5.09 -4.15 -16.25
N GLY A 151 -3.95 -4.84 -16.39
CA GLY A 151 -3.92 -6.21 -16.90
C GLY A 151 -4.69 -7.19 -16.01
N LEU A 152 -4.66 -6.98 -14.70
CA LEU A 152 -5.38 -7.81 -13.72
C LEU A 152 -6.90 -7.70 -13.88
N ILE A 153 -7.42 -6.47 -13.89
CA ILE A 153 -8.85 -6.17 -14.02
C ILE A 153 -9.36 -6.65 -15.38
N LYS A 154 -8.67 -6.30 -16.47
CA LYS A 154 -9.03 -6.74 -17.83
C LYS A 154 -8.87 -8.25 -18.05
N GLY A 155 -8.06 -8.93 -17.24
CA GLY A 155 -7.72 -10.34 -17.42
C GLY A 155 -6.75 -10.60 -18.57
N GLU A 156 -6.08 -9.55 -19.03
CA GLU A 156 -5.17 -9.50 -20.16
C GLU A 156 -3.70 -9.57 -19.71
N ARG A 157 -2.79 -9.53 -20.68
CA ARG A 157 -1.37 -9.34 -20.39
C ARG A 157 -1.08 -7.88 -20.10
N VAL A 158 -0.11 -7.62 -19.25
CA VAL A 158 0.36 -6.26 -18.96
C VAL A 158 0.89 -5.62 -20.25
N ALA A 159 0.39 -4.42 -20.56
CA ALA A 159 0.71 -3.71 -21.81
C ALA A 159 2.02 -2.90 -21.74
N GLY A 160 2.52 -2.57 -20.54
CA GLY A 160 3.69 -1.69 -20.41
C GLY A 160 4.46 -1.83 -19.11
N GLY A 161 5.67 -1.29 -19.11
CA GLY A 161 6.59 -1.37 -17.98
C GLY A 161 7.23 -2.75 -17.81
N PRO A 162 7.94 -2.99 -16.70
CA PRO A 162 8.83 -4.16 -16.58
C PRO A 162 8.15 -5.53 -16.45
N TYR A 163 6.82 -5.55 -16.34
CA TYR A 163 6.02 -6.78 -16.33
C TYR A 163 5.28 -7.03 -17.64
N ILE A 164 5.65 -6.33 -18.73
CA ILE A 164 5.04 -6.50 -20.06
C ILE A 164 4.92 -7.99 -20.43
N ASN A 165 3.83 -8.34 -21.11
CA ASN A 165 3.50 -9.70 -21.52
C ASN A 165 3.24 -10.69 -20.36
N ARG A 166 3.39 -10.33 -19.08
CA ARG A 166 2.95 -11.18 -17.97
C ARG A 166 1.44 -11.11 -17.83
N ARG A 167 0.81 -12.20 -17.37
CA ARG A 167 -0.62 -12.27 -17.10
C ARG A 167 -0.87 -12.19 -15.58
N PRO A 168 -1.33 -11.06 -15.02
CA PRO A 168 -1.41 -10.86 -13.58
C PRO A 168 -2.26 -11.92 -12.85
N ARG A 169 -3.41 -12.32 -13.42
CA ARG A 169 -4.32 -13.29 -12.80
C ARG A 169 -3.67 -14.63 -12.45
N THR A 170 -2.59 -15.04 -13.14
CA THR A 170 -1.90 -16.30 -12.85
C THR A 170 -1.10 -16.26 -11.54
N TYR A 171 -0.88 -15.08 -10.94
CA TYR A 171 -0.15 -14.92 -9.68
C TYR A 171 -1.04 -15.05 -8.44
N TYR A 172 -2.35 -15.14 -8.62
CA TYR A 172 -3.35 -15.19 -7.55
C TYR A 172 -3.99 -16.57 -7.39
N SER A 173 -3.40 -17.62 -7.99
CA SER A 173 -3.85 -19.02 -7.85
C SER A 173 -5.36 -19.24 -8.05
N GLY A 174 -5.97 -18.49 -8.98
CA GLY A 174 -7.42 -18.55 -9.25
C GLY A 174 -8.31 -17.83 -8.23
N GLN A 175 -7.77 -17.28 -7.15
CA GLN A 175 -8.53 -16.60 -6.08
C GLN A 175 -8.81 -15.12 -6.36
N TYR A 176 -8.35 -14.56 -7.49
CA TYR A 176 -8.66 -13.19 -7.85
C TYR A 176 -10.17 -12.99 -8.02
N ASN A 177 -10.72 -12.06 -7.23
CA ASN A 177 -12.09 -11.60 -7.33
C ASN A 177 -12.10 -10.09 -7.08
N GLU A 178 -12.71 -9.31 -7.97
CA GLU A 178 -12.76 -7.85 -7.87
C GLU A 178 -13.40 -7.38 -6.55
N SER A 179 -14.40 -8.10 -6.02
CA SER A 179 -15.04 -7.74 -4.74
C SER A 179 -14.16 -7.96 -3.50
N ARG A 180 -13.04 -8.68 -3.65
CA ARG A 180 -12.05 -8.98 -2.60
C ARG A 180 -10.66 -8.43 -2.94
N PHE A 181 -10.57 -7.56 -3.93
CA PHE A 181 -9.34 -6.92 -4.34
C PHE A 181 -9.39 -5.42 -4.03
N TYR A 182 -8.41 -4.94 -3.29
CA TYR A 182 -8.35 -3.55 -2.82
C TYR A 182 -7.06 -2.89 -3.27
N VAL A 183 -7.10 -1.57 -3.47
CA VAL A 183 -5.92 -0.74 -3.75
C VAL A 183 -5.80 0.27 -2.63
N LEU A 184 -4.63 0.40 -1.99
CA LEU A 184 -4.44 1.39 -0.93
C LEU A 184 -4.49 2.81 -1.49
N HIS A 185 -5.14 3.70 -0.76
CA HIS A 185 -5.19 5.12 -1.08
C HIS A 185 -3.86 5.80 -0.73
N GLN A 186 -3.37 6.68 -1.61
CA GLN A 186 -2.10 7.39 -1.45
C GLN A 186 -2.06 8.23 -0.16
N ASP A 187 -3.18 8.86 0.20
CA ASP A 187 -3.29 9.57 1.49
C ASP A 187 -3.11 8.67 2.70
N PHE A 188 -3.58 7.42 2.70
CA PHE A 188 -3.29 6.51 3.81
C PHE A 188 -1.80 6.26 3.92
N LEU A 189 -1.10 6.10 2.79
CA LEU A 189 0.34 5.94 2.77
C LEU A 189 1.07 7.19 3.29
N ARG A 190 0.61 8.38 2.89
CA ARG A 190 1.11 9.68 3.36
C ARG A 190 0.92 9.83 4.86
N TYR A 191 -0.29 9.57 5.33
CA TYR A 191 -0.67 9.64 6.74
C TYR A 191 0.25 8.78 7.60
N VAL A 192 0.46 7.51 7.23
CA VAL A 192 1.36 6.61 7.99
C VAL A 192 2.78 7.18 8.04
N ARG A 193 3.33 7.65 6.91
CA ARG A 193 4.66 8.28 6.89
C ARG A 193 4.70 9.52 7.79
N ASN A 194 3.79 10.47 7.58
CA ASN A 194 3.83 11.79 8.19
C ASN A 194 3.57 11.74 9.70
N ARG A 195 2.64 10.88 10.15
CA ARG A 195 2.21 10.82 11.55
C ARG A 195 3.03 9.84 12.39
N PHE A 196 3.54 8.75 11.80
CA PHE A 196 4.21 7.69 12.55
C PHE A 196 5.68 7.45 12.19
N ILE A 197 6.17 7.90 11.03
CA ILE A 197 7.56 7.68 10.60
C ILE A 197 8.30 9.01 10.39
N LYS A 198 8.85 9.54 11.48
CA LYS A 198 9.66 10.77 11.48
C LYS A 198 11.15 10.46 11.25
N SER A 199 11.51 10.08 10.02
CA SER A 199 12.91 9.80 9.68
C SER A 199 13.72 11.10 9.47
N PRO A 200 14.93 11.23 10.02
CA PRO A 200 15.83 12.34 9.71
C PRO A 200 16.15 12.47 8.21
N ASN A 201 16.09 11.36 7.47
CA ASN A 201 16.32 11.32 6.03
C ASN A 201 15.29 12.11 5.22
N LEU A 202 14.13 12.46 5.80
CA LEU A 202 13.18 13.38 5.18
C LEU A 202 13.77 14.79 5.01
N ASN A 203 14.77 15.15 5.81
CA ASN A 203 15.50 16.42 5.72
C ASN A 203 16.78 16.32 4.88
N ALA A 204 17.00 15.21 4.17
CA ALA A 204 18.18 14.95 3.37
C ALA A 204 17.83 14.66 1.91
N THR A 205 18.84 14.53 1.04
CA THR A 205 18.68 14.23 -0.39
C THR A 205 18.02 12.88 -0.66
N SER A 206 18.06 11.97 0.31
CA SER A 206 17.40 10.66 0.28
C SER A 206 15.91 10.70 0.64
N TRP A 207 15.32 11.88 0.87
CA TRP A 207 13.91 12.03 1.29
C TRP A 207 12.93 11.23 0.43
N ALA A 208 13.16 11.17 -0.88
CA ALA A 208 12.24 10.55 -1.84
C ALA A 208 12.17 9.02 -1.76
N ILE A 209 13.15 8.37 -1.13
CA ILE A 209 13.14 6.91 -0.89
C ILE A 209 12.58 6.54 0.48
N VAL A 210 12.37 7.53 1.36
CA VAL A 210 11.87 7.28 2.71
C VAL A 210 10.39 6.92 2.63
N ARG A 211 10.09 5.67 2.96
CA ARG A 211 8.73 5.17 3.07
C ARG A 211 8.62 4.03 4.09
N PRO A 212 7.44 3.82 4.67
CA PRO A 212 7.15 2.59 5.39
C PRO A 212 7.39 1.35 4.51
N THR A 213 7.82 0.25 5.15
CA THR A 213 7.87 -1.07 4.51
C THR A 213 6.45 -1.58 4.24
N ASN A 214 6.25 -2.53 3.32
CA ASN A 214 4.90 -3.07 3.10
C ASN A 214 4.38 -3.81 4.35
N GLY A 215 5.28 -4.36 5.17
CA GLY A 215 4.93 -4.93 6.48
C GLY A 215 4.41 -3.86 7.45
N ALA A 216 5.05 -2.69 7.51
CA ALA A 216 4.54 -1.57 8.28
C ALA A 216 3.16 -1.10 7.76
N PHE A 217 2.97 -1.01 6.44
CA PHE A 217 1.65 -0.69 5.88
C PHE A 217 0.59 -1.75 6.20
N ALA A 218 0.94 -3.04 6.18
CA ALA A 218 0.03 -4.11 6.58
C ALA A 218 -0.36 -4.00 8.06
N LEU A 219 0.60 -3.69 8.93
CA LEU A 219 0.35 -3.44 10.35
C LEU A 219 -0.59 -2.24 10.53
N PHE A 220 -0.29 -1.08 9.94
CA PHE A 220 -1.16 0.09 10.04
C PHE A 220 -2.53 -0.14 9.43
N LEU A 221 -2.64 -0.92 8.35
CA LEU A 221 -3.92 -1.30 7.79
C LEU A 221 -4.75 -2.10 8.82
N ALA A 222 -4.13 -3.09 9.47
CA ALA A 222 -4.76 -3.85 10.55
C ALA A 222 -5.18 -2.96 11.72
N LEU A 223 -4.36 -1.97 12.11
CA LEU A 223 -4.70 -1.02 13.18
C LEU A 223 -5.97 -0.19 12.87
N HIS A 224 -6.31 0.02 11.60
CA HIS A 224 -7.49 0.81 11.21
C HIS A 224 -8.73 -0.05 10.93
N THR A 225 -8.54 -1.33 10.58
CA THR A 225 -9.63 -2.25 10.21
C THR A 225 -10.03 -3.21 11.32
N CYS A 226 -9.13 -3.50 12.27
CA CYS A 226 -9.36 -4.41 13.38
C CYS A 226 -9.52 -3.66 14.70
N ASP A 227 -10.21 -4.28 15.66
CA ASP A 227 -10.25 -3.76 17.03
C ASP A 227 -8.93 -4.00 17.77
N THR A 228 -8.33 -5.18 17.59
CA THR A 228 -7.08 -5.60 18.22
C THR A 228 -6.09 -6.12 17.17
N VAL A 229 -4.79 -5.91 17.41
CA VAL A 229 -3.69 -6.41 16.58
C VAL A 229 -2.60 -6.97 17.50
N SER A 230 -2.06 -8.15 17.15
CA SER A 230 -1.03 -8.87 17.90
C SER A 230 0.28 -8.94 17.14
#